data_AF-A0A0C5BHH9-F1
#
_entry.id   AF-A0A0C5BHH9-F1
#
_cell.length_a   1.000
_cell.length_b   1.000
_cell.length_c   1.000
_cell.angle_alpha   90.00
_cell.angle_beta   90.00
_cell.angle_gamma   90.00
#
_symmetry.space_group_name_H-M   'P 1'
#
loop_
_entity.id
_entity.type
_entity.pdbx_description
1 polymer ?
#
loop_
_entity_poly.entity_id
_entity_poly.type
_entity_poly.pdbx_seq_one_letter_code
_entity_poly.pdbx_strand_id
1 'polypeptide(L)'
;MGHQFTTASYVEAVGEVGYQHWPAIPYWTMVCELDSMLRTALLTENHHIIRDAFLARFVESVSSISEPTTTDLAAHQGMSTLSDEEKWQALHLNRHCLPEVEDIASRLRRLAVVFARAAKQMQLRMADPFIANRGALTHVRIMVDMHLRGAAATLYIANRPDFVYKPRSLATEAFFESILAMLRETIPASYVPNHPQFVNMAGYGFQEFVPYSAPKGHEGLQ
;
A
#
# COMPACT_ATOMS: atom_id res chain seq x y z
N MET A 1 -21.40 -2.45 14.40
CA MET A 1 -20.21 -2.50 15.29
C MET A 1 -19.00 -2.59 14.37
N GLY A 2 -18.14 -1.57 14.37
CA GLY A 2 -16.96 -1.55 13.50
C GLY A 2 -15.92 -2.53 14.01
N HIS A 3 -15.57 -3.54 13.23
CA HIS A 3 -14.45 -4.42 13.54
C HIS A 3 -13.17 -3.57 13.58
N GLN A 4 -12.58 -3.43 14.76
CA GLN A 4 -11.21 -2.95 14.91
C GLN A 4 -10.30 -4.08 14.43
N PHE A 5 -9.85 -3.99 13.18
CA PHE A 5 -8.77 -4.84 12.70
C PHE A 5 -7.49 -4.43 13.44
N THR A 6 -7.02 -5.29 14.33
CA THR A 6 -5.66 -5.21 14.84
C THR A 6 -4.72 -5.93 13.88
N THR A 7 -3.46 -5.56 13.87
CA THR A 7 -2.34 -6.17 13.13
C THR A 7 -2.32 -7.71 13.14
N ALA A 8 -2.53 -8.31 14.32
CA ALA A 8 -2.78 -9.74 14.56
C ALA A 8 -3.75 -10.31 13.52
N SER A 9 -4.94 -9.70 13.55
CA SER A 9 -6.06 -10.05 12.70
C SER A 9 -5.90 -9.66 11.25
N TYR A 10 -4.95 -8.82 10.82
CA TYR A 10 -4.78 -8.51 9.38
C TYR A 10 -3.79 -9.47 8.71
N VAL A 11 -2.71 -9.91 9.39
CA VAL A 11 -1.83 -10.97 8.85
C VAL A 11 -2.56 -12.33 8.88
N GLU A 12 -3.39 -12.59 9.89
CA GLU A 12 -4.32 -13.73 9.92
C GLU A 12 -5.49 -13.53 8.95
N ALA A 13 -6.07 -12.32 8.78
CA ALA A 13 -7.12 -12.06 7.78
C ALA A 13 -6.64 -11.94 6.33
N VAL A 14 -5.37 -11.69 6.04
CA VAL A 14 -4.86 -11.91 4.67
C VAL A 14 -4.87 -13.42 4.35
N GLY A 15 -4.84 -14.27 5.37
CA GLY A 15 -5.11 -15.71 5.25
C GLY A 15 -6.59 -16.12 5.32
N GLU A 16 -7.47 -15.37 6.01
CA GLU A 16 -8.90 -15.71 6.19
C GLU A 16 -9.90 -14.89 5.34
N VAL A 17 -9.50 -13.72 4.82
CA VAL A 17 -10.30 -12.80 3.96
C VAL A 17 -9.56 -12.54 2.65
N GLY A 18 -8.26 -12.80 2.60
CA GLY A 18 -7.39 -12.64 1.45
C GLY A 18 -7.18 -13.92 0.65
N TYR A 19 -8.13 -14.85 0.59
CA TYR A 19 -8.00 -16.10 -0.17
C TYR A 19 -7.56 -15.87 -1.62
N GLN A 20 -7.98 -14.78 -2.24
CA GLN A 20 -7.51 -14.29 -3.55
C GLN A 20 -5.99 -14.15 -3.69
N HIS A 21 -5.25 -14.12 -2.57
CA HIS A 21 -3.79 -14.04 -2.51
C HIS A 21 -3.12 -15.42 -2.43
N TRP A 22 -3.87 -16.52 -2.62
CA TRP A 22 -3.32 -17.88 -2.73
C TRP A 22 -2.13 -18.00 -3.71
N PRO A 23 -1.99 -17.18 -4.78
CA PRO A 23 -0.80 -17.24 -5.61
C PRO A 23 0.51 -16.89 -4.89
N ALA A 24 0.45 -16.22 -3.73
CA ALA A 24 1.63 -15.91 -2.94
C ALA A 24 2.16 -17.09 -2.11
N ILE A 25 1.37 -18.15 -1.90
CA ILE A 25 1.72 -19.26 -1.01
C ILE A 25 3.03 -19.96 -1.39
N PRO A 26 3.32 -20.28 -2.68
CA PRO A 26 4.61 -20.88 -3.03
C PRO A 26 5.82 -20.02 -2.66
N TYR A 27 5.63 -18.70 -2.56
CA TYR A 27 6.70 -17.73 -2.26
C TYR A 27 6.61 -17.19 -0.83
N TRP A 28 5.91 -17.89 0.07
CA TRP A 28 5.67 -17.41 1.44
C TRP A 28 6.97 -17.20 2.23
N THR A 29 8.03 -17.95 1.89
CA THR A 29 9.37 -17.73 2.43
C THR A 29 9.82 -16.27 2.26
N MET A 30 9.53 -15.65 1.11
CA MET A 30 9.89 -14.25 0.83
C MET A 30 9.05 -13.26 1.67
N VAL A 31 7.80 -13.60 1.94
CA VAL A 31 6.93 -12.81 2.84
C VAL A 31 7.49 -12.84 4.26
N CYS A 32 7.90 -14.03 4.73
CA CYS A 32 8.56 -14.20 6.03
C CYS A 32 9.91 -13.47 6.10
N GLU A 33 10.71 -13.52 5.02
CA GLU A 33 11.97 -12.77 4.92
C GLU A 33 11.73 -11.26 5.08
N LEU A 34 10.72 -10.71 4.38
CA LEU A 34 10.36 -9.30 4.54
C LEU A 34 9.90 -8.98 5.97
N ASP A 35 9.04 -9.81 6.59
CA ASP A 35 8.60 -9.59 7.98
C ASP A 35 9.80 -9.52 8.94
N SER A 36 10.76 -10.42 8.79
CA SER A 36 12.01 -10.41 9.57
C SER A 36 12.83 -9.14 9.36
N MET A 37 12.99 -8.70 8.10
CA MET A 37 13.67 -7.45 7.77
C MET A 37 12.97 -6.24 8.39
N LEU A 38 11.63 -6.18 8.33
CA LEU A 38 10.84 -5.08 8.88
C LEU A 38 10.92 -5.02 10.40
N ARG A 39 10.84 -6.17 11.10
CA ARG A 39 11.01 -6.23 12.56
C ARG A 39 12.37 -5.73 13.00
N THR A 40 13.41 -6.01 12.23
CA THR A 40 14.77 -5.55 12.52
C THR A 40 14.95 -4.06 12.22
N ALA A 41 14.33 -3.57 11.15
CA ALA A 41 14.53 -2.22 10.67
C ALA A 41 13.71 -1.15 11.41
N LEU A 42 12.57 -1.52 12.00
CA LEU A 42 11.60 -0.59 12.56
C LEU A 42 11.63 -0.57 14.10
N LEU A 43 12.09 0.54 14.70
CA LEU A 43 12.52 0.60 16.11
C LEU A 43 11.59 1.33 17.11
N THR A 44 10.37 1.76 16.75
CA THR A 44 9.55 2.68 17.59
C THR A 44 8.10 2.22 17.78
N GLU A 45 7.34 2.70 18.78
CA GLU A 45 5.99 2.21 19.14
C GLU A 45 4.99 2.10 17.96
N ASN A 46 5.09 2.94 16.93
CA ASN A 46 4.24 2.91 15.73
C ASN A 46 4.77 2.00 14.60
N HIS A 47 5.80 1.19 14.85
CA HIS A 47 6.41 0.33 13.83
C HIS A 47 5.45 -0.71 13.26
N HIS A 48 4.49 -1.19 14.06
CA HIS A 48 3.57 -2.24 13.66
C HIS A 48 2.67 -1.76 12.51
N ILE A 49 2.06 -0.58 12.61
CA ILE A 49 1.17 -0.04 11.57
C ILE A 49 1.86 0.06 10.20
N ILE A 50 3.10 0.56 10.18
CA ILE A 50 3.89 0.67 8.97
C ILE A 50 4.29 -0.72 8.48
N ARG A 51 4.81 -1.58 9.37
CA ARG A 51 5.18 -2.96 9.05
C ARG A 51 4.03 -3.69 8.35
N ASP A 52 2.84 -3.61 8.93
CA ASP A 52 1.68 -4.35 8.45
C ASP A 52 1.21 -3.85 7.09
N ALA A 53 1.18 -2.54 6.90
CA ALA A 53 0.83 -1.94 5.62
C ALA A 53 1.80 -2.38 4.50
N PHE A 54 3.10 -2.46 4.80
CA PHE A 54 4.09 -2.94 3.85
C PHE A 54 3.99 -4.45 3.60
N LEU A 55 3.71 -5.26 4.63
CA LEU A 55 3.48 -6.70 4.47
C LEU A 55 2.24 -6.98 3.62
N ALA A 56 1.12 -6.31 3.93
CA ALA A 56 -0.11 -6.39 3.16
C ALA A 56 0.13 -6.14 1.67
N ARG A 57 0.77 -5.01 1.36
CA ARG A 57 1.06 -4.63 -0.03
C ARG A 57 2.09 -5.55 -0.68
N PHE A 58 3.01 -6.10 0.10
CA PHE A 58 3.98 -7.06 -0.43
C PHE A 58 3.28 -8.36 -0.82
N VAL A 59 2.38 -8.89 0.00
CA VAL A 59 1.57 -10.07 -0.34
C VAL A 59 0.77 -9.82 -1.62
N GLU A 60 0.10 -8.67 -1.75
CA GLU A 60 -0.59 -8.30 -3.00
C GLU A 60 0.35 -8.30 -4.21
N SER A 61 1.57 -7.77 -4.04
CA SER A 61 2.57 -7.69 -5.11
C SER A 61 3.11 -9.08 -5.46
N VAL A 62 3.37 -9.93 -4.47
CA VAL A 62 3.78 -11.32 -4.67
C VAL A 62 2.69 -12.05 -5.44
N SER A 63 1.44 -12.00 -4.97
CA SER A 63 0.31 -12.65 -5.64
C SER A 63 0.21 -12.21 -7.09
N SER A 64 0.24 -10.91 -7.37
CA SER A 64 0.14 -10.38 -8.74
C SER A 64 1.31 -10.81 -9.64
N ILE A 65 2.53 -10.87 -9.11
CA ILE A 65 3.72 -11.28 -9.87
C ILE A 65 3.70 -12.78 -10.14
N SER A 66 3.27 -13.59 -9.17
CA SER A 66 3.29 -15.05 -9.27
C SER A 66 2.04 -15.65 -9.91
N GLU A 67 0.94 -14.90 -10.00
CA GLU A 67 -0.37 -15.39 -10.44
C GLU A 67 -0.37 -16.24 -11.71
N PRO A 68 0.28 -15.84 -12.83
CA PRO A 68 0.29 -16.68 -14.03
C PRO A 68 0.93 -18.04 -13.79
N THR A 69 2.05 -18.08 -13.08
CA THR A 69 2.82 -19.29 -12.81
C THR A 69 2.12 -20.17 -11.77
N THR A 70 1.60 -19.58 -10.70
CA THR A 70 0.93 -20.34 -9.64
C THR A 70 -0.44 -20.85 -10.10
N THR A 71 -1.09 -20.16 -11.04
CA THR A 71 -2.30 -20.66 -11.73
C THR A 71 -2.01 -21.85 -12.61
N ASP A 72 -0.93 -21.82 -13.40
CA ASP A 72 -0.51 -22.96 -14.20
C ASP A 72 -0.17 -24.18 -13.33
N LEU A 73 0.56 -23.97 -12.23
CA LEU A 73 0.84 -25.02 -11.23
C LEU A 73 -0.44 -25.61 -10.65
N ALA A 74 -1.37 -24.76 -10.21
CA ALA A 74 -2.65 -25.20 -9.66
C ALA A 74 -3.48 -25.98 -10.69
N ALA A 75 -3.47 -25.56 -11.96
CA ALA A 75 -4.15 -26.28 -13.04
C ALA A 75 -3.55 -27.67 -13.27
N HIS A 76 -2.22 -27.79 -13.28
CA HIS A 76 -1.53 -29.08 -13.36
C HIS A 76 -1.79 -30.00 -12.16
N GLN A 77 -2.11 -29.42 -10.99
CA GLN A 77 -2.52 -30.16 -9.80
C GLN A 77 -4.03 -30.46 -9.76
N GLY A 78 -4.77 -30.16 -10.83
CA GLY A 78 -6.22 -30.42 -10.91
C GLY A 78 -7.08 -29.46 -10.09
N MET A 79 -6.55 -28.29 -9.71
CA MET A 79 -7.20 -27.32 -8.84
C MET A 79 -7.99 -26.24 -9.60
N SER A 80 -8.11 -26.34 -10.93
CA SER A 80 -8.69 -25.29 -11.79
C SER A 80 -10.13 -24.92 -11.43
N THR A 81 -10.92 -25.87 -10.93
CA THR A 81 -12.34 -25.71 -10.56
C THR A 81 -12.55 -25.32 -9.11
N LEU A 82 -11.49 -25.29 -8.29
CA LEU A 82 -11.57 -24.95 -6.87
C LEU A 82 -11.79 -23.45 -6.70
N SER A 83 -12.54 -23.09 -5.66
CA SER A 83 -12.63 -21.71 -5.17
C SER A 83 -11.27 -21.21 -4.67
N ASP A 84 -11.09 -19.89 -4.58
CA ASP A 84 -9.84 -19.32 -4.07
C ASP A 84 -9.54 -19.73 -2.62
N GLU A 85 -10.59 -19.93 -1.80
CA GLU A 85 -10.46 -20.44 -0.44
C GLU A 85 -9.94 -21.88 -0.41
N GLU A 86 -10.51 -22.76 -1.22
CA GLU A 86 -10.05 -24.15 -1.33
C GLU A 86 -8.61 -24.23 -1.87
N LYS A 87 -8.27 -23.39 -2.86
CA LYS A 87 -6.90 -23.27 -3.37
C LYS A 87 -5.94 -22.82 -2.27
N TRP A 88 -6.33 -21.80 -1.51
CA TRP A 88 -5.56 -21.32 -0.38
C TRP A 88 -5.28 -22.43 0.63
N GLN A 89 -6.32 -23.12 1.10
CA GLN A 89 -6.19 -24.19 2.09
C GLN A 89 -5.30 -25.34 1.57
N ALA A 90 -5.55 -25.81 0.35
CA ALA A 90 -4.79 -26.92 -0.25
C ALA A 90 -3.30 -26.59 -0.44
N LEU A 91 -2.99 -25.38 -0.92
CA LEU A 91 -1.60 -24.95 -1.10
C LEU A 91 -0.92 -24.63 0.23
N HIS A 92 -1.64 -24.02 1.18
CA HIS A 92 -1.08 -23.66 2.49
C HIS A 92 -0.59 -24.89 3.26
N LEU A 93 -1.37 -25.99 3.23
CA LEU A 93 -1.00 -27.26 3.85
C LEU A 93 0.28 -27.86 3.26
N ASN A 94 0.53 -27.61 1.97
CA ASN A 94 1.65 -28.19 1.24
C ASN A 94 2.75 -27.18 0.89
N ARG A 95 2.73 -25.97 1.47
CA ARG A 95 3.58 -24.84 1.07
C ARG A 95 5.08 -25.16 1.00
N HIS A 96 5.55 -26.05 1.86
CA HIS A 96 6.96 -26.45 1.94
C HIS A 96 7.42 -27.35 0.77
N CYS A 97 6.48 -27.90 0.01
CA CYS A 97 6.72 -28.79 -1.12
C CYS A 97 6.40 -28.13 -2.47
N LEU A 98 5.97 -26.87 -2.47
CA LEU A 98 5.65 -26.15 -3.70
C LEU A 98 6.92 -25.64 -4.38
N PRO A 99 7.07 -25.86 -5.69
CA PRO A 99 8.22 -25.35 -6.42
C PRO A 99 8.15 -23.82 -6.55
N GLU A 100 9.24 -23.14 -6.22
CA GLU A 100 9.44 -21.73 -6.53
C GLU A 100 10.09 -21.62 -7.93
N VAL A 101 9.58 -20.75 -8.79
CA VAL A 101 10.27 -20.39 -10.04
C VAL A 101 11.39 -19.41 -9.70
N GLU A 102 12.62 -19.80 -10.00
CA GLU A 102 13.83 -19.10 -9.55
C GLU A 102 13.87 -17.62 -9.99
N ASP A 103 13.46 -17.30 -11.22
CA ASP A 103 13.41 -15.90 -11.69
C ASP A 103 12.39 -15.08 -10.89
N ILE A 104 11.22 -15.65 -10.59
CA ILE A 104 10.20 -14.98 -9.76
C ILE A 104 10.74 -14.80 -8.34
N ALA A 105 11.28 -15.86 -7.71
CA ALA A 105 11.85 -15.78 -6.38
C ALA A 105 12.97 -14.72 -6.30
N SER A 106 13.87 -14.67 -7.29
CA SER A 106 14.93 -13.67 -7.40
C SER A 106 14.39 -12.24 -7.48
N ARG A 107 13.32 -12.01 -8.26
CA ARG A 107 12.63 -10.71 -8.35
C ARG A 107 11.96 -10.34 -7.03
N LEU A 108 11.31 -11.28 -6.37
CA LEU A 108 10.63 -11.07 -5.10
C LEU A 108 11.61 -10.74 -3.97
N ARG A 109 12.79 -11.39 -3.90
CA ARG A 109 13.86 -11.00 -2.96
C ARG A 109 14.31 -9.57 -3.15
N ARG A 110 14.56 -9.16 -4.40
CA ARG A 110 14.90 -7.76 -4.71
C ARG A 110 13.78 -6.81 -4.28
N LEU A 111 12.54 -7.19 -4.53
CA LEU A 111 11.37 -6.39 -4.14
C LEU A 111 11.27 -6.27 -2.60
N ALA A 112 11.49 -7.33 -1.85
CA ALA A 112 11.50 -7.32 -0.38
C ALA A 112 12.53 -6.30 0.16
N VAL A 113 13.72 -6.22 -0.44
CA VAL A 113 14.73 -5.20 -0.08
C VAL A 113 14.23 -3.78 -0.33
N VAL A 114 13.53 -3.54 -1.45
CA VAL A 114 12.93 -2.23 -1.74
C VAL A 114 11.83 -1.89 -0.72
N PHE A 115 10.97 -2.85 -0.38
CA PHE A 115 9.91 -2.69 0.62
C PHE A 115 10.49 -2.36 2.01
N ALA A 116 11.47 -3.13 2.47
CA ALA A 116 12.12 -2.89 3.76
C ALA A 116 12.76 -1.50 3.83
N ARG A 117 13.43 -1.07 2.76
CA ARG A 117 14.02 0.28 2.66
C ARG A 117 12.94 1.37 2.68
N ALA A 118 11.87 1.20 1.91
CA ALA A 118 10.77 2.15 1.84
C ALA A 118 10.02 2.28 3.18
N ALA A 119 9.79 1.17 3.88
CA ALA A 119 9.19 1.15 5.21
C ALA A 119 10.05 1.91 6.23
N LYS A 120 11.37 1.65 6.24
CA LYS A 120 12.32 2.37 7.10
C LYS A 120 12.30 3.88 6.81
N GLN A 121 12.31 4.27 5.54
CA GLN A 121 12.23 5.69 5.16
C GLN A 121 10.91 6.32 5.59
N MET A 122 9.78 5.63 5.42
CA MET A 122 8.48 6.11 5.90
C MET A 122 8.50 6.31 7.41
N GLN A 123 8.98 5.33 8.19
CA GLN A 123 9.04 5.44 9.64
C GLN A 123 9.80 6.68 10.09
N LEU A 124 10.98 6.92 9.51
CA LEU A 124 11.78 8.11 9.83
C LEU A 124 11.03 9.41 9.52
N ARG A 125 10.25 9.44 8.43
CA ARG A 125 9.47 10.61 8.01
C ARG A 125 8.17 10.77 8.81
N MET A 126 7.64 9.71 9.41
CA MET A 126 6.49 9.81 10.32
C MET A 126 6.87 10.45 11.67
N ALA A 127 8.17 10.46 12.01
CA ALA A 127 8.68 11.21 13.17
C ALA A 127 8.82 12.72 12.90
N ASP A 128 8.55 13.19 11.67
CA ASP A 128 8.57 14.62 11.37
C ASP A 128 7.53 15.36 12.24
N PRO A 129 7.88 16.52 12.84
CA PRO A 129 6.98 17.27 13.70
C PRO A 129 5.64 17.61 13.04
N PHE A 130 5.61 17.81 11.71
CA PHE A 130 4.38 18.07 11.00
C PHE A 130 3.35 16.94 11.18
N ILE A 131 3.78 15.68 11.07
CA ILE A 131 2.91 14.51 11.26
C ILE A 131 2.71 14.19 12.73
N ALA A 132 3.76 14.25 13.54
CA ALA A 132 3.67 13.95 14.97
C ALA A 132 2.64 14.83 15.69
N ASN A 133 2.52 16.11 15.29
CA ASN A 133 1.56 17.04 15.88
C ASN A 133 0.10 16.85 15.41
N ARG A 134 -0.15 16.02 14.40
CA ARG A 134 -1.52 15.79 13.86
C ARG A 134 -2.31 14.76 14.67
N GLY A 135 -1.62 13.92 15.44
CA GLY A 135 -2.22 12.87 16.25
C GLY A 135 -1.61 11.50 15.98
N ALA A 136 -2.13 10.48 16.65
CA ALA A 136 -1.66 9.11 16.46
C ALA A 136 -2.08 8.58 15.08
N LEU A 137 -1.10 8.07 14.35
CA LEU A 137 -1.33 7.26 13.15
C LEU A 137 -2.08 6.00 13.56
N THR A 138 -3.23 5.72 12.95
CA THR A 138 -4.05 4.54 13.25
C THR A 138 -3.96 3.48 12.17
N HIS A 139 -3.74 3.89 10.92
CA HIS A 139 -3.63 2.98 9.78
C HIS A 139 -2.80 3.60 8.65
N VAL A 140 -2.17 2.76 7.85
CA VAL A 140 -1.45 3.14 6.64
C VAL A 140 -1.90 2.25 5.51
N ARG A 141 -2.26 2.85 4.36
CA ARG A 141 -2.54 2.10 3.14
C ARG A 141 -1.51 2.47 2.08
N ILE A 142 -0.65 1.51 1.74
CA ILE A 142 0.31 1.70 0.64
C ILE A 142 -0.45 1.74 -0.68
N MET A 143 -0.16 2.75 -1.49
CA MET A 143 -0.77 2.90 -2.81
C MET A 143 -0.09 1.98 -3.83
N VAL A 144 -0.73 1.80 -4.99
CA VAL A 144 -0.31 0.82 -6.01
C VAL A 144 1.15 1.00 -6.44
N ASP A 145 1.63 2.24 -6.48
CA ASP A 145 2.96 2.59 -6.98
C ASP A 145 4.07 2.45 -5.93
N MET A 146 4.84 1.38 -6.07
CA MET A 146 6.16 1.23 -5.45
C MET A 146 7.23 1.74 -6.41
N HIS A 147 8.01 2.72 -5.96
CA HIS A 147 9.15 3.25 -6.72
C HIS A 147 10.46 3.07 -5.96
N LEU A 148 11.58 3.20 -6.66
CA LEU A 148 12.92 3.19 -6.05
C LEU A 148 13.08 4.26 -4.95
N ARG A 149 12.26 5.31 -4.99
CA ARG A 149 12.25 6.42 -4.01
C ARG A 149 11.43 6.13 -2.76
N GLY A 150 10.59 5.09 -2.78
CA GLY A 150 9.69 4.70 -1.69
C GLY A 150 8.28 4.38 -2.19
N ALA A 151 7.37 4.20 -1.24
CA ALA A 151 5.95 3.93 -1.49
C ALA A 151 5.10 5.16 -1.20
N ALA A 152 4.22 5.55 -2.11
CA ALA A 152 3.14 6.49 -1.77
C ALA A 152 2.14 5.79 -0.84
N ALA A 153 1.57 6.52 0.12
CA ALA A 153 0.64 5.91 1.07
C ALA A 153 -0.40 6.90 1.59
N THR A 154 -1.61 6.41 1.80
CA THR A 154 -2.63 7.13 2.57
C THR A 154 -2.40 6.88 4.06
N LEU A 155 -2.31 7.96 4.83
CA LEU A 155 -2.16 7.98 6.27
C LEU A 155 -3.52 8.23 6.91
N TYR A 156 -3.87 7.40 7.88
CA TYR A 156 -5.11 7.53 8.64
C TYR A 156 -4.78 8.02 10.05
N ILE A 157 -5.41 9.13 10.45
CA ILE A 157 -5.25 9.73 11.76
C ILE A 157 -6.64 9.77 12.40
N ALA A 158 -6.76 9.26 13.62
CA ALA A 158 -8.05 9.08 14.29
C ALA A 158 -9.08 8.28 13.44
N ASN A 159 -8.63 7.21 12.78
CA ASN A 159 -9.44 6.31 11.95
C ASN A 159 -10.10 6.94 10.71
N ARG A 160 -9.62 8.09 10.25
CA ARG A 160 -10.04 8.71 8.99
C ARG A 160 -8.82 8.98 8.10
N PRO A 161 -8.96 8.89 6.76
CA PRO A 161 -7.89 9.26 5.87
C PRO A 161 -7.64 10.77 5.99
N ASP A 162 -6.38 11.17 6.16
CA ASP A 162 -6.01 12.57 6.41
C ASP A 162 -5.04 13.07 5.33
N PHE A 163 -3.92 12.38 5.12
CA PHE A 163 -2.90 12.77 4.15
C PHE A 163 -2.48 11.61 3.26
N VAL A 164 -2.04 11.93 2.05
CA VAL A 164 -1.24 11.08 1.18
C VAL A 164 0.23 11.47 1.36
N TYR A 165 1.00 10.57 1.95
CA TYR A 165 2.45 10.62 1.93
C TYR A 165 2.97 10.31 0.52
N LYS A 166 3.85 11.18 0.02
CA LYS A 166 4.53 11.04 -1.26
C LYS A 166 6.04 10.97 -1.02
N PRO A 167 6.73 9.90 -1.46
CA PRO A 167 8.17 9.72 -1.26
C PRO A 167 9.01 10.52 -2.28
N ARG A 168 8.57 11.73 -2.62
CA ARG A 168 9.22 12.65 -3.56
C ARG A 168 8.90 14.10 -3.20
N SER A 169 9.74 15.01 -3.69
CA SER A 169 9.44 16.45 -3.65
C SER A 169 8.10 16.75 -4.32
N LEU A 170 7.36 17.68 -3.72
CA LEU A 170 6.13 18.27 -4.21
C LEU A 170 6.34 19.67 -4.82
N ALA A 171 7.57 19.98 -5.24
CA ALA A 171 7.88 21.25 -5.90
C ALA A 171 7.05 21.44 -7.19
N THR A 172 6.75 20.36 -7.90
CA THR A 172 5.90 20.39 -9.09
C THR A 172 4.47 20.78 -8.73
N GLU A 173 3.93 20.27 -7.63
CA GLU A 173 2.62 20.66 -7.09
C GLU A 173 2.58 22.15 -6.72
N ALA A 174 3.64 22.69 -6.12
CA ALA A 174 3.75 24.13 -5.83
C ALA A 174 3.78 25.00 -7.10
N PHE A 175 4.44 24.53 -8.15
CA PHE A 175 4.42 25.20 -9.44
C PHE A 175 3.02 25.18 -10.07
N PHE A 176 2.32 24.05 -10.02
CA PHE A 176 0.93 23.95 -10.49
C PHE A 176 -0.02 24.84 -9.69
N GLU A 177 0.13 24.88 -8.36
CA GLU A 177 -0.65 25.78 -7.51
C GLU A 177 -0.45 27.24 -7.90
N SER A 178 0.77 27.64 -8.24
CA SER A 178 1.08 28.99 -8.72
C SER A 178 0.38 29.31 -10.05
N ILE A 179 0.33 28.34 -10.98
CA ILE A 179 -0.43 28.48 -12.23
C ILE A 179 -1.93 28.63 -11.95
N LEU A 180 -2.48 27.80 -11.08
CA LEU A 180 -3.90 27.87 -10.71
C LEU A 180 -4.25 29.17 -10.00
N ALA A 181 -3.33 29.73 -9.20
CA ALA A 181 -3.50 31.04 -8.58
C ALA A 181 -3.64 32.15 -9.63
N MET A 182 -2.75 32.18 -10.63
CA MET A 182 -2.85 33.14 -11.75
C MET A 182 -4.15 32.97 -12.54
N LEU A 183 -4.61 31.74 -12.73
CA LEU A 183 -5.90 31.49 -13.41
C LEU A 183 -7.09 32.02 -12.61
N ARG A 184 -7.07 31.93 -11.27
CA ARG A 184 -8.15 32.48 -10.42
C ARG A 184 -8.27 34.01 -10.50
N GLU A 185 -7.21 34.70 -10.90
CA GLU A 185 -7.24 36.14 -11.14
C GLU A 185 -7.87 36.50 -12.50
N THR A 186 -7.93 35.55 -13.43
CA THR A 186 -8.33 35.80 -14.83
C THR A 186 -9.68 35.19 -15.19
N ILE A 187 -10.09 34.11 -14.54
CA ILE A 187 -11.37 33.43 -14.77
C ILE A 187 -12.10 33.19 -13.44
N PRO A 188 -13.44 33.02 -13.45
CA PRO A 188 -14.18 32.78 -12.22
C PRO A 188 -13.67 31.52 -11.52
N ALA A 189 -13.49 31.60 -10.19
CA ALA A 189 -12.89 30.53 -9.38
C ALA A 189 -13.60 29.18 -9.52
N SER A 190 -14.90 29.16 -9.84
CA SER A 190 -15.68 27.94 -10.10
C SER A 190 -15.20 27.13 -11.30
N TYR A 191 -14.46 27.74 -12.23
CA TYR A 191 -13.88 27.07 -13.39
C TYR A 191 -12.43 26.62 -13.16
N VAL A 192 -11.80 27.04 -12.07
CA VAL A 192 -10.43 26.64 -11.74
C VAL A 192 -10.48 25.36 -10.90
N PRO A 193 -9.80 24.28 -11.30
CA PRO A 193 -9.74 23.06 -10.51
C PRO A 193 -9.25 23.31 -9.07
N ASN A 194 -9.86 22.63 -8.11
CA ASN A 194 -9.37 22.62 -6.74
C ASN A 194 -8.05 21.85 -6.67
N HIS A 195 -7.03 22.49 -6.10
CA HIS A 195 -5.75 21.86 -5.84
C HIS A 195 -5.69 21.51 -4.34
N PRO A 196 -5.45 20.23 -3.98
CA PRO A 196 -5.36 19.82 -2.59
C PRO A 196 -4.26 20.58 -1.85
N GLN A 197 -4.44 20.84 -0.56
CA GLN A 197 -3.36 21.40 0.24
C GLN A 197 -2.20 20.41 0.32
N PHE A 198 -0.96 20.91 0.36
CA PHE A 198 0.20 20.05 0.53
C PHE A 198 1.30 20.74 1.33
N VAL A 199 2.18 19.92 1.89
CA VAL A 199 3.40 20.32 2.57
C VAL A 199 4.56 19.66 1.84
N ASN A 200 5.37 20.49 1.18
CA ASN A 200 6.57 20.05 0.50
C ASN A 200 7.76 20.05 1.47
N MET A 201 8.35 18.88 1.68
CA MET A 201 9.55 18.69 2.49
C MET A 201 10.75 18.45 1.56
N ALA A 202 11.97 18.58 2.09
CA ALA A 202 13.18 18.29 1.32
C ALA A 202 13.24 16.81 0.92
N GLY A 203 12.78 16.48 -0.29
CA GLY A 203 12.82 15.14 -0.88
C GLY A 203 11.59 14.25 -0.62
N TYR A 204 10.55 14.76 0.03
CA TYR A 204 9.27 14.06 0.26
C TYR A 204 8.15 15.08 0.51
N GLY A 205 6.91 14.64 0.68
CA GLY A 205 5.86 15.56 1.12
C GLY A 205 4.56 14.88 1.50
N PHE A 206 3.62 15.68 1.97
CA PHE A 206 2.29 15.27 2.37
C PHE A 206 1.28 16.08 1.58
N GLN A 207 0.26 15.43 1.05
CA GLN A 207 -0.85 16.10 0.38
C GLN A 207 -2.13 15.73 1.11
N GLU A 208 -3.04 16.68 1.29
CA GLU A 208 -4.37 16.43 1.82
C GLU A 208 -5.06 15.30 1.04
N PHE A 209 -5.67 14.38 1.78
CA PHE A 209 -6.48 13.33 1.18
C PHE A 209 -7.78 13.94 0.66
N VAL A 210 -8.00 13.87 -0.65
CA VAL A 210 -9.25 14.30 -1.27
C VAL A 210 -10.05 13.06 -1.68
N PRO A 211 -11.19 12.77 -1.03
CA PRO A 211 -12.04 11.67 -1.44
C PRO A 211 -12.61 11.97 -2.83
N TYR A 212 -12.67 10.94 -3.68
CA TYR A 212 -13.40 11.06 -4.93
C TYR A 212 -14.87 11.32 -4.62
N SER A 213 -15.33 12.51 -4.97
CA SER A 213 -16.75 12.84 -5.00
C SER A 213 -17.23 12.47 -6.39
N ALA A 214 -18.13 11.49 -6.50
CA ALA A 214 -18.80 11.25 -7.78
C ALA A 214 -19.36 12.59 -8.28
N PRO A 215 -19.19 12.93 -9.57
CA PRO A 215 -19.81 14.13 -10.10
C PRO A 215 -21.29 14.06 -9.75
N LYS A 216 -21.81 15.09 -9.08
CA LYS A 216 -23.25 15.21 -8.86
C LYS A 216 -23.88 15.01 -10.23
N GLY A 217 -24.67 13.96 -10.37
CA GLY A 217 -25.36 13.67 -11.62
C GLY A 217 -26.06 14.95 -12.10
N HIS A 218 -26.12 15.13 -13.41
CA HIS A 218 -26.98 16.12 -14.04
C HIS A 218 -28.45 15.84 -13.66
N GLU A 219 -28.85 16.22 -12.44
CA GLU A 219 -30.24 16.45 -12.06
C GLU A 219 -30.67 17.77 -12.73
N GLY A 220 -30.89 17.74 -14.05
CA GLY A 220 -31.19 18.98 -14.78
C GLY A 220 -31.34 18.88 -16.29
N LEU A 221 -31.51 17.69 -16.86
CA LEU A 221 -32.02 17.53 -18.23
C LEU A 221 -33.25 16.63 -18.17
N GLN A 222 -34.36 17.23 -17.73
CA GLN A 222 -35.71 16.79 -18.10
C GLN A 222 -36.23 17.72 -19.19
#